data_AF-A0A2V8EHI4-F1
#
_entry.id   AF-A0A2V8EHI4-F1
#
_cell.length_a   1.000
_cell.length_b   1.000
_cell.length_c   1.000
_cell.angle_alpha   90.00
_cell.angle_beta   90.00
_cell.angle_gamma   90.00
#
_symmetry.space_group_name_H-M   'P 1'
#
loop_
_entity.id
_entity.type
_entity.pdbx_description
1 polymer ?
#
loop_
_entity_poly.entity_id
_entity_poly.type
_entity_poly.pdbx_seq_one_letter_code
_entity_poly.pdbx_strand_id
1 'polypeptide(L)'
;GYGNETIPQIIDARARPQRALMAILAGVLALGVFFVVRAAAREVKVAEMRSNFVSSVSHDLKTPLALIQLFAETLELGRLKNTDRAHEYYRIINSEARKLTRLINNLLDFSKIEAGLRTYTKREVVDLSALTRGVLESLESQFV
;
A
#
# COMPACT_ATOMS: atom_id res chain seq x y z
N GLY A 1 25.84 -73.81 2.05
CA GLY A 1 27.09 -73.06 1.88
C GLY A 1 26.85 -71.64 2.33
N TYR A 2 27.24 -71.33 3.56
CA TYR A 2 27.20 -69.97 4.09
C TYR A 2 28.59 -69.37 3.89
N GLY A 3 28.75 -68.52 2.88
CA GLY A 3 30.05 -67.91 2.62
C GLY A 3 30.03 -67.02 1.40
N ASN A 4 29.89 -65.71 1.63
CA ASN A 4 30.60 -64.63 0.93
C ASN A 4 30.07 -63.21 1.24
N GLU A 5 29.05 -63.02 2.09
CA GLU A 5 28.73 -61.65 2.54
C GLU A 5 29.74 -61.19 3.58
N THR A 6 30.66 -60.32 3.16
CA THR A 6 31.62 -59.66 4.05
C THR A 6 30.85 -58.69 4.95
N ILE A 7 31.15 -58.69 6.27
CA ILE A 7 30.57 -57.78 7.28
C ILE A 7 30.33 -56.32 6.78
N PRO A 8 31.22 -55.69 5.99
CA PRO A 8 30.95 -54.37 5.40
C PRO A 8 29.72 -54.28 4.47
N GLN A 9 29.35 -55.33 3.74
CA GLN A 9 28.21 -55.31 2.80
C GLN A 9 26.85 -55.25 3.53
N ILE A 10 26.73 -55.87 4.70
CA ILE A 10 25.51 -55.85 5.53
C ILE A 10 25.33 -54.47 6.20
N ILE A 11 26.45 -53.83 6.58
CA ILE A 11 26.46 -52.49 7.19
C ILE A 11 26.07 -51.42 6.18
N ASP A 12 26.61 -51.47 4.95
CA ASP A 12 26.28 -50.50 3.89
C ASP A 12 24.84 -50.64 3.36
N ALA A 13 24.31 -51.87 3.28
CA ALA A 13 22.94 -52.12 2.86
C ALA A 13 21.90 -51.52 3.83
N ARG A 14 22.23 -51.45 5.13
CA ARG A 14 21.36 -50.88 6.17
C ARG A 14 21.52 -49.37 6.35
N ALA A 15 22.70 -48.82 6.03
CA ALA A 15 23.00 -47.39 6.12
C ALA A 15 22.41 -46.55 4.98
N ARG A 16 22.26 -47.12 3.77
CA ARG A 16 21.64 -46.45 2.60
C ARG A 16 20.21 -45.93 2.85
N PRO A 17 19.26 -46.73 3.38
CA PRO A 17 17.91 -46.23 3.65
C PRO A 17 17.87 -45.17 4.76
N GLN A 18 18.75 -45.27 5.76
CA GLN A 18 18.84 -44.28 6.85
C GLN A 18 19.33 -42.91 6.35
N ARG A 19 20.34 -42.87 5.48
CA ARG A 19 20.83 -41.62 4.87
C ARG A 19 19.77 -40.96 3.99
N ALA A 20 19.00 -41.75 3.24
CA ALA A 20 17.90 -41.24 2.43
C ALA A 20 16.79 -40.60 3.29
N LEU A 21 16.42 -41.25 4.41
CA LEU A 21 15.45 -40.69 5.36
C LEU A 21 15.93 -39.35 5.95
N MET A 22 17.20 -39.27 6.34
CA MET A 22 17.79 -38.03 6.87
C MET A 22 17.82 -36.91 5.82
N ALA A 23 18.10 -37.25 4.56
CA ALA A 23 18.06 -36.27 3.46
C ALA A 23 16.64 -35.77 3.19
N ILE A 24 15.64 -36.66 3.22
CA ILE A 24 14.23 -36.28 3.07
C ILE A 24 13.81 -35.37 4.24
N LEU A 25 14.14 -35.75 5.49
CA LEU A 25 13.84 -34.95 6.67
C LEU A 25 14.49 -33.55 6.57
N ALA A 26 15.77 -33.49 6.19
CA ALA A 26 16.47 -32.22 5.98
C ALA A 26 15.80 -31.38 4.88
N GLY A 27 15.36 -32.00 3.78
CA GLY A 27 14.63 -31.34 2.71
C GLY A 27 13.28 -30.76 3.17
N VAL A 28 12.51 -31.53 3.94
CA VAL A 28 11.23 -31.07 4.52
C VAL A 28 11.45 -29.92 5.50
N LEU A 29 12.47 -30.01 6.36
CA LEU A 29 12.84 -28.93 7.28
C LEU A 29 13.26 -27.67 6.52
N ALA A 30 14.12 -27.80 5.51
CA ALA A 30 14.55 -26.67 4.68
C ALA A 30 13.38 -26.01 3.96
N LEU A 31 12.45 -26.81 3.42
CA LEU A 31 11.23 -26.30 2.79
C LEU A 31 10.34 -25.56 3.81
N GLY A 32 10.17 -26.11 5.02
CA GLY A 32 9.42 -25.49 6.09
C GLY A 32 10.01 -24.13 6.50
N VAL A 33 11.33 -24.08 6.72
CA VAL A 33 12.05 -22.83 7.02
C VAL A 33 11.89 -21.84 5.87
N PHE A 34 12.01 -22.28 4.62
CA PHE A 34 11.80 -21.43 3.44
C PHE A 34 10.39 -20.81 3.43
N PHE A 35 9.35 -21.59 3.69
CA PHE A 35 7.98 -21.07 3.77
C PHE A 35 7.79 -20.09 4.92
N VAL A 36 8.33 -20.37 6.10
CA VAL A 36 8.25 -19.48 7.28
C VAL A 36 8.96 -18.15 7.01
N VAL A 37 10.19 -18.19 6.48
CA VAL A 37 10.94 -16.98 6.12
C VAL A 37 10.21 -16.17 5.06
N ARG A 38 9.66 -16.82 4.05
CA ARG A 38 8.88 -16.15 3.00
C ARG A 38 7.61 -15.50 3.55
N ALA A 39 6.90 -16.17 4.46
CA ALA A 39 5.72 -15.63 5.11
C ALA A 39 6.07 -14.42 5.98
N ALA A 40 7.10 -14.53 6.82
CA ALA A 40 7.58 -13.43 7.65
C ALA A 40 8.05 -12.23 6.82
N ALA A 41 8.81 -12.46 5.75
CA ALA A 41 9.26 -11.39 4.84
C ALA A 41 8.08 -10.66 4.19
N ARG A 42 6.99 -11.38 3.85
CA ARG A 42 5.77 -10.78 3.31
C ARG A 42 5.08 -9.89 4.34
N GLU A 43 4.97 -10.33 5.59
CA GLU A 43 4.38 -9.55 6.67
C GLU A 43 5.18 -8.28 6.97
N VAL A 44 6.51 -8.38 7.05
CA VAL A 44 7.40 -7.23 7.25
C VAL A 44 7.22 -6.22 6.12
N LYS A 45 7.16 -6.68 4.87
CA LYS A 45 6.95 -5.79 3.71
C LYS A 45 5.60 -5.08 3.77
N VAL A 46 4.53 -5.76 4.20
CA VAL A 46 3.21 -5.13 4.40
C VAL A 46 3.25 -4.11 5.54
N ALA A 47 3.90 -4.42 6.65
CA ALA A 47 4.06 -3.50 7.76
C ALA A 47 4.86 -2.24 7.36
N GLU A 48 5.92 -2.40 6.58
CA GLU A 48 6.72 -1.30 6.05
C GLU A 48 5.91 -0.42 5.11
N MET A 49 5.13 -1.01 4.18
CA MET A 49 4.22 -0.25 3.31
C MET A 49 3.20 0.55 4.11
N ARG A 50 2.61 -0.03 5.16
CA ARG A 50 1.67 0.67 6.05
C ARG A 50 2.34 1.84 6.77
N SER A 51 3.53 1.63 7.31
CA SER A 51 4.31 2.67 7.99
C SER A 51 4.63 3.83 7.04
N ASN A 52 5.16 3.51 5.86
CA ASN A 52 5.48 4.50 4.83
C ASN A 52 4.25 5.27 4.37
N PHE A 53 3.10 4.60 4.23
CA PHE A 53 1.83 5.24 3.91
C PHE A 53 1.41 6.25 4.98
N VAL A 54 1.41 5.87 6.26
CA VAL A 54 1.06 6.77 7.36
C VAL A 54 2.00 7.98 7.41
N SER A 55 3.30 7.75 7.22
CA SER A 55 4.30 8.82 7.19
C SER A 55 4.06 9.79 6.02
N SER A 56 3.85 9.27 4.81
CA SER A 56 3.58 10.07 3.61
C SER A 56 2.31 10.90 3.76
N VAL A 57 1.22 10.28 4.20
CA VAL A 57 -0.05 11.00 4.42
C VAL A 57 0.12 12.09 5.47
N SER A 58 0.82 11.81 6.57
CA SER A 58 1.07 12.81 7.61
C SER A 58 1.84 14.03 7.07
N HIS A 59 2.85 13.79 6.23
CA HIS A 59 3.60 14.85 5.57
C HIS A 59 2.70 15.69 4.64
N ASP A 60 1.92 15.02 3.80
CA ASP A 60 1.03 15.66 2.82
C ASP A 60 -0.13 16.44 3.47
N LEU A 61 -0.52 16.09 4.70
CA LEU A 61 -1.47 16.86 5.51
C LEU A 61 -0.81 18.04 6.23
N LYS A 62 0.45 17.91 6.67
CA LYS A 62 1.15 18.97 7.43
C LYS A 62 1.35 20.23 6.59
N THR A 63 1.75 20.09 5.32
CA THR A 63 2.01 21.24 4.43
C THR A 63 0.79 22.15 4.24
N PRO A 64 -0.39 21.66 3.78
CA PRO A 64 -1.56 22.52 3.60
C PRO A 64 -2.04 23.11 4.93
N LEU A 65 -1.95 22.37 6.03
CA LEU A 65 -2.31 22.88 7.37
C LEU A 65 -1.41 24.05 7.79
N ALA A 66 -0.09 23.92 7.58
CA ALA A 66 0.87 24.98 7.90
C ALA A 66 0.61 26.26 7.09
N LEU A 67 0.24 26.12 5.81
CA LEU A 67 -0.14 27.28 4.98
C LEU A 67 -1.43 27.94 5.47
N ILE A 68 -2.45 27.15 5.82
CA ILE A 68 -3.69 27.69 6.41
C ILE A 68 -3.38 28.50 7.67
N GLN A 69 -2.58 27.94 8.58
CA GLN A 69 -2.17 28.62 9.81
C GLN A 69 -1.41 29.91 9.51
N LEU A 70 -0.38 29.86 8.66
CA LEU A 70 0.43 31.01 8.29
C LEU A 70 -0.42 32.17 7.75
N PHE A 71 -1.31 31.90 6.79
CA PHE A 71 -2.14 32.94 6.19
C PHE A 71 -3.23 33.44 7.14
N ALA A 72 -3.80 32.56 7.97
CA ALA A 72 -4.78 32.95 8.99
C ALA A 72 -4.13 33.86 10.06
N GLU A 73 -2.97 33.50 10.58
CA GLU A 73 -2.20 34.32 11.52
C GLU A 73 -1.82 35.67 10.90
N THR A 74 -1.42 35.67 9.63
CA THR A 74 -1.06 36.93 8.93
C THR A 74 -2.28 37.85 8.76
N LEU A 75 -3.47 37.29 8.52
CA LEU A 75 -4.72 38.04 8.47
C LEU A 75 -5.09 38.59 9.86
N GLU A 76 -4.96 37.78 10.91
CA GLU A 76 -5.28 38.14 12.29
C GLU A 76 -4.41 39.28 12.82
N LEU A 77 -3.11 39.31 12.47
CA LEU A 77 -2.20 40.39 12.86
C LEU A 77 -2.57 41.75 12.26
N GLY A 78 -3.56 41.83 11.35
CA GLY A 78 -4.09 43.08 10.80
C GLY A 78 -3.06 43.90 10.02
N ARG A 79 -1.95 43.27 9.60
CA ARG A 79 -0.81 43.96 8.93
C ARG A 79 -1.09 44.30 7.47
N LEU A 80 -2.26 43.92 6.96
CA LEU A 80 -2.67 44.11 5.58
C LEU A 80 -3.34 45.48 5.41
N LYS A 81 -2.60 46.44 4.88
CA LYS A 81 -3.12 47.75 4.48
C LYS A 81 -3.94 47.72 3.18
N ASN A 82 -3.88 46.61 2.43
CA ASN A 82 -4.54 46.45 1.13
C ASN A 82 -5.54 45.28 1.19
N THR A 83 -6.80 45.58 0.87
CA THR A 83 -7.93 44.63 0.81
C THR A 83 -7.73 43.51 -0.21
N ASP A 84 -7.02 43.78 -1.31
CA ASP A 84 -6.80 42.79 -2.38
C ASP A 84 -5.92 41.63 -1.92
N ARG A 85 -4.92 41.91 -1.09
CA ARG A 85 -4.05 40.88 -0.50
C ARG A 85 -4.77 40.03 0.53
N ALA A 86 -5.71 40.62 1.27
CA ALA A 86 -6.56 39.84 2.17
C ALA A 86 -7.40 38.82 1.38
N HIS A 87 -7.99 39.22 0.25
CA HIS A 87 -8.73 38.32 -0.62
C HIS A 87 -7.87 37.21 -1.24
N GLU A 88 -6.59 37.47 -1.53
CA GLU A 88 -5.65 36.44 -1.97
C GLU A 88 -5.42 35.40 -0.87
N TYR A 89 -5.18 35.83 0.36
CA TYR A 89 -4.94 34.92 1.49
C TYR A 89 -6.16 34.07 1.82
N TYR A 90 -7.37 34.64 1.80
CA TYR A 90 -8.61 33.87 1.92
C TYR A 90 -8.73 32.81 0.82
N ARG A 91 -8.33 33.11 -0.42
CA ARG A 91 -8.33 32.13 -1.52
C ARG A 91 -7.36 30.99 -1.27
N ILE A 92 -6.16 31.29 -0.77
CA ILE A 92 -5.15 30.26 -0.43
C ILE A 92 -5.64 29.36 0.71
N ILE A 93 -6.18 29.95 1.79
CA ILE A 93 -6.76 29.18 2.91
C ILE A 93 -7.84 28.22 2.39
N ASN A 94 -8.74 28.71 1.54
CA ASN A 94 -9.83 27.90 0.99
C ASN A 94 -9.31 26.81 0.03
N SER A 95 -8.28 27.07 -0.77
CA SER A 95 -7.69 26.05 -1.65
C SER A 95 -7.00 24.94 -0.85
N GLU A 96 -6.23 25.29 0.18
CA GLU A 96 -5.55 24.31 1.03
C GLU A 96 -6.54 23.51 1.88
N ALA A 97 -7.61 24.14 2.39
CA ALA A 97 -8.68 23.43 3.10
C ALA A 97 -9.37 22.40 2.19
N ARG A 98 -9.68 22.76 0.95
CA ARG A 98 -10.23 21.81 -0.04
C ARG A 98 -9.25 20.68 -0.37
N LYS A 99 -7.94 20.97 -0.40
CA LYS A 99 -6.90 19.95 -0.62
C LYS A 99 -6.86 18.96 0.54
N LEU A 100 -6.90 19.44 1.79
CA LEU A 100 -7.02 18.59 2.97
C LEU A 100 -8.26 17.69 2.92
N THR A 101 -9.43 18.25 2.56
CA THR A 101 -10.66 17.45 2.42
C THR A 101 -10.50 16.32 1.40
N ARG A 102 -9.87 16.59 0.24
CA ARG A 102 -9.60 15.55 -0.77
C ARG A 102 -8.65 14.47 -0.24
N LEU A 103 -7.58 14.85 0.46
CA LEU A 103 -6.64 13.88 1.05
C LEU A 103 -7.32 12.98 2.09
N ILE A 104 -8.16 13.56 2.95
CA ILE A 104 -8.95 12.81 3.95
C ILE A 104 -9.91 11.85 3.27
N ASN A 105 -10.64 12.30 2.24
CA ASN A 105 -11.56 11.43 1.50
C ASN A 105 -10.83 10.26 0.83
N ASN A 106 -9.68 10.51 0.21
CA ASN A 106 -8.86 9.46 -0.39
C ASN A 106 -8.39 8.43 0.67
N LEU A 107 -8.01 8.89 1.86
CA LEU A 107 -7.63 8.03 2.98
C LEU A 107 -8.81 7.16 3.46
N LEU A 108 -10.00 7.73 3.58
CA LEU A 108 -11.22 7.01 3.96
C LEU A 108 -11.61 5.98 2.89
N ASP A 109 -11.50 6.33 1.61
CA ASP A 109 -11.76 5.40 0.51
C ASP A 109 -10.77 4.24 0.50
N PHE A 110 -9.48 4.52 0.72
CA PHE A 110 -8.46 3.50 0.86
C PHE A 110 -8.74 2.56 2.04
N SER A 111 -9.10 3.11 3.20
CA SER A 111 -9.46 2.32 4.39
C SER A 111 -10.65 1.37 4.13
N LYS A 112 -11.67 1.83 3.39
CA LYS A 112 -12.81 0.99 2.98
C LYS A 112 -12.40 -0.13 2.02
N ILE A 113 -11.44 0.12 1.13
CA ILE A 113 -10.90 -0.90 0.21
C ILE A 113 -10.11 -1.97 1.00
N GLU A 114 -9.20 -1.56 1.88
CA GLU A 114 -8.42 -2.47 2.74
C GLU A 114 -9.30 -3.34 3.64
N ALA A 115 -10.40 -2.79 4.17
CA ALA A 115 -11.35 -3.54 4.99
C ALA A 115 -12.21 -4.54 4.19
N GLY A 116 -12.06 -4.61 2.86
CA GLY A 116 -12.91 -5.43 1.99
C GLY A 116 -14.36 -4.95 1.92
N LEU A 117 -14.66 -3.75 2.44
CA LEU A 117 -16.00 -3.17 2.52
C LEU A 117 -16.45 -2.51 1.22
N ARG A 118 -15.55 -2.36 0.24
CA ARG A 118 -15.90 -1.91 -1.11
C ARG A 118 -16.40 -3.07 -1.95
N THR A 119 -17.70 -3.32 -1.86
CA THR A 119 -18.41 -4.22 -2.77
C THR A 119 -18.63 -3.52 -4.11
N TYR A 120 -17.81 -3.83 -5.12
CA TYR A 120 -18.02 -3.38 -6.51
C TYR A 120 -19.24 -4.12 -7.10
N THR A 121 -20.43 -3.68 -6.70
CA THR A 121 -21.67 -4.46 -6.83
C THR A 121 -22.33 -4.32 -8.21
N LYS A 122 -21.89 -3.36 -9.03
CA LYS A 122 -22.38 -3.20 -10.41
C LYS A 122 -21.25 -3.44 -11.40
N ARG A 123 -21.22 -4.65 -11.97
CA ARG A 123 -20.52 -4.92 -13.23
C ARG A 123 -21.57 -4.97 -14.32
N GLU A 124 -21.52 -4.02 -15.24
CA GLU A 124 -22.39 -3.94 -16.40
C GLU A 124 -21.55 -3.87 -17.68
N VAL A 125 -22.07 -4.44 -18.77
CA VAL A 125 -21.42 -4.33 -20.08
C VAL A 125 -21.57 -2.88 -20.54
N VAL A 126 -20.44 -2.22 -20.78
CA VAL A 126 -20.38 -0.81 -21.18
C VAL A 126 -19.57 -0.68 -22.47
N ASP A 127 -20.06 0.16 -23.37
CA ASP A 127 -19.30 0.62 -24.53
C ASP A 127 -18.26 1.66 -24.08
N LEU A 128 -16.99 1.26 -24.10
CA LEU A 128 -15.87 2.13 -23.75
C LEU A 128 -15.75 3.35 -24.69
N SER A 129 -16.11 3.21 -25.96
CA SER A 129 -16.07 4.33 -26.91
C SER A 129 -17.14 5.37 -26.58
N ALA A 130 -18.34 4.94 -26.20
CA ALA A 130 -19.40 5.84 -25.79
C ALA A 130 -19.06 6.54 -24.45
N LEU A 131 -18.55 5.78 -23.47
CA LEU A 131 -18.15 6.32 -22.18
C LEU A 131 -17.03 7.36 -22.30
N THR A 132 -15.98 7.04 -23.05
CA THR A 132 -14.83 7.96 -23.24
C THR A 132 -15.23 9.24 -23.95
N ARG A 133 -16.13 9.16 -24.95
CA ARG A 133 -16.67 10.34 -25.62
C ARG A 133 -17.50 11.22 -24.67
N GLY A 134 -18.35 10.62 -23.83
CA GLY A 134 -19.11 11.37 -22.82
C GLY A 134 -18.22 12.05 -21.78
N VAL A 135 -17.10 11.43 -21.40
CA VAL A 135 -16.09 12.07 -20.52
C VAL A 135 -15.44 13.26 -21.23
N LEU A 136 -15.07 13.10 -22.51
CA LEU A 136 -14.47 14.18 -23.30
C LEU A 136 -15.40 15.39 -23.41
N GLU A 137 -16.67 15.17 -23.77
CA GLU A 137 -17.69 16.22 -23.85
C GLU A 137 -17.91 16.92 -22.49
N SER A 138 -17.96 16.14 -21.40
CA SER A 138 -18.08 16.71 -20.05
C SER A 138 -16.89 17.57 -19.66
N LEU A 139 -15.67 17.20 -20.05
CA LEU A 139 -14.48 17.99 -19.76
C LEU A 139 -14.43 19.25 -20.61
N GLU A 140 -14.75 19.17 -21.90
CA GLU A 140 -14.83 20.34 -22.78
C GLU A 140 -15.83 21.38 -22.24
N SER A 141 -16.97 20.94 -21.70
CA SER A 141 -17.97 21.83 -21.09
C SER A 141 -17.51 22.56 -19.82
N GLN A 142 -16.43 22.11 -19.15
CA GLN A 142 -15.87 22.81 -17.98
C GLN A 142 -14.86 23.90 -18.35
N PHE A 143 -14.38 23.92 -19.60
CA PHE A 143 -13.37 24.87 -20.08
C PHE A 143 -13.94 25.97 -20.99
N VAL A 144 -15.26 25.97 -21.25
CA VAL A 144 -16.02 27.01 -21.96
C VAL A 144 -16.87 27.79 -20.96
#